data_AF-A0A960FET3-F1
#
_entry.id   AF-A0A960FET3-F1
#
_cell.length_a   1.000
_cell.length_b   1.000
_cell.length_c   1.000
_cell.angle_alpha   90.00
_cell.angle_beta   90.00
_cell.angle_gamma   90.00
#
_symmetry.space_group_name_H-M   'P 1'
#
loop_
_entity.id
_entity.type
_entity.pdbx_description
1 polymer ?
#
loop_
_entity_poly.entity_id
_entity_poly.type
_entity_poly.pdbx_seq_one_letter_code
_entity_poly.pdbx_strand_id
1 'polypeptide(L)'
;MASNDQLFDRFEALTFDDVVIVPGYSNVLPDAVDTTARFAADIDLALPLVSAAMDKVTEARMAIAIAREGGIGVIHRNLAIADQAAEVQKVKRSQSGMITDPVTLHAGATLNDAEDLMRRFRFSGVPITDDTGRLVGILTNRDIRFCEPADYERPVSEFMTSEHLITASVGTTLEQAKQVLQKYRIEKLPLVDDDGVLRGLITVKDIQKRQDHPNATRDGKGRLRCAAAVGVGADLEDRVDALYAMGVDAVAIDTAHGHSAGVVKAIERIKSNWPDLPVVAGNVVTEEGVEALHAAGADAVKVGVGAGSICTTRVVSGAGMPQLSAIWFTTRRAMQLGVPIIADGGITYSGDVVKAIAAGASTVMLGSVLAGTDESPGEQELFEGRRYKTYRGMGSMGAMQGLGADRYATGQSATAVGAATRKLVPEGIEGRVPYAGTLGDVAYQLAGGLRSGMGYAGADTLDALRSGARFMKVTTAGREESHPHDVTITKEAPNYQRT
;
A
#
# COMPACT_ATOMS: atom_id res chain seq x y z
N MET A 1 -2.66 24.15 -14.79
CA MET A 1 -1.40 23.84 -15.49
C MET A 1 -0.78 25.03 -16.22
N ALA A 2 -1.51 25.77 -17.07
CA ALA A 2 -0.92 26.82 -17.93
C ALA A 2 -0.07 27.88 -17.19
N SER A 3 -0.36 28.19 -15.92
CA SER A 3 0.41 29.15 -15.12
C SER A 3 1.83 28.70 -14.78
N ASN A 4 2.08 27.39 -14.67
CA ASN A 4 3.39 26.86 -14.29
C ASN A 4 4.21 26.40 -15.51
N ASP A 5 3.64 26.40 -16.73
CA ASP A 5 4.37 25.98 -17.94
C ASP A 5 5.63 26.83 -18.19
N GLN A 6 5.62 28.10 -17.78
CA GLN A 6 6.77 29.00 -17.90
C GLN A 6 7.90 28.69 -16.91
N LEU A 7 7.59 27.95 -15.83
CA LEU A 7 8.55 27.59 -14.78
C LEU A 7 9.38 26.36 -15.16
N PHE A 8 8.77 25.42 -15.89
CA PHE A 8 9.38 24.14 -16.22
C PHE A 8 9.94 24.18 -17.65
N ASP A 9 11.20 24.57 -17.77
CA ASP A 9 11.97 24.53 -19.02
C ASP A 9 12.61 23.14 -19.22
N ARG A 10 12.81 22.73 -20.48
CA ARG A 10 13.51 21.49 -20.82
C ARG A 10 15.01 21.56 -20.54
N PHE A 11 15.58 22.76 -20.44
CA PHE A 11 17.01 22.96 -20.16
C PHE A 11 17.31 23.27 -18.68
N GLU A 12 16.30 23.57 -17.87
CA GLU A 12 16.42 23.78 -16.43
C GLU A 12 15.38 22.95 -15.67
N ALA A 13 15.83 21.89 -15.00
CA ALA A 13 14.98 20.97 -14.24
C ALA A 13 15.02 21.26 -12.74
N LEU A 14 13.88 21.08 -12.07
CA LEU A 14 13.63 21.44 -10.68
C LEU A 14 13.26 20.21 -9.85
N THR A 15 13.62 20.23 -8.57
CA THR A 15 13.17 19.31 -7.54
C THR A 15 12.27 20.02 -6.52
N PHE A 16 11.79 19.29 -5.49
CA PHE A 16 10.86 19.83 -4.50
C PHE A 16 11.41 21.05 -3.75
N ASP A 17 12.69 21.06 -3.44
CA ASP A 17 13.36 22.14 -2.70
C ASP A 17 13.58 23.42 -3.52
N ASP A 18 13.45 23.34 -4.85
CA ASP A 18 13.64 24.51 -5.73
C ASP A 18 12.37 25.36 -5.83
N VAL A 19 11.25 24.91 -5.27
CA VAL A 19 9.96 25.62 -5.39
C VAL A 19 9.15 25.64 -4.10
N VAL A 20 8.26 26.63 -4.02
CA VAL A 20 7.16 26.71 -3.05
C VAL A 20 5.82 26.88 -3.78
N ILE A 21 4.72 26.56 -3.10
CA ILE A 21 3.38 26.87 -3.60
C ILE A 21 3.03 28.30 -3.15
N VAL A 22 2.65 29.14 -4.10
CA VAL A 22 2.19 30.50 -3.84
C VAL A 22 0.75 30.44 -3.31
N PRO A 23 0.46 30.99 -2.11
CA PRO A 23 -0.90 31.05 -1.61
C PRO A 23 -1.87 31.73 -2.60
N GLY A 24 -3.06 31.16 -2.71
CA GLY A 24 -4.17 31.67 -3.52
C GLY A 24 -5.30 32.19 -2.66
N TYR A 25 -6.32 32.75 -3.30
CA TYR A 25 -7.60 32.99 -2.63
C TYR A 25 -8.22 31.65 -2.25
N SER A 26 -8.74 31.54 -1.03
CA SER A 26 -9.40 30.32 -0.54
C SER A 26 -10.66 30.65 0.24
N ASN A 27 -11.74 29.97 -0.10
CA ASN A 27 -12.99 29.92 0.66
C ASN A 27 -13.25 28.51 1.24
N VAL A 28 -12.22 27.64 1.22
CA VAL A 28 -12.31 26.24 1.66
C VAL A 28 -11.43 26.05 2.89
N LEU A 29 -12.00 25.39 3.91
CA LEU A 29 -11.26 25.03 5.11
C LEU A 29 -10.51 23.71 4.89
N PRO A 30 -9.30 23.52 5.44
CA PRO A 30 -8.52 22.29 5.29
C PRO A 30 -9.30 21.00 5.63
N ASP A 31 -10.18 21.03 6.63
CA ASP A 31 -10.96 19.85 7.04
C ASP A 31 -12.10 19.49 6.06
N ALA A 32 -12.43 20.38 5.13
CA ALA A 32 -13.52 20.21 4.17
C ALA A 32 -13.04 19.77 2.78
N VAL A 33 -11.72 19.64 2.56
CA VAL A 33 -11.18 19.27 1.25
C VAL A 33 -11.29 17.76 1.01
N ASP A 34 -11.49 17.39 -0.25
CA ASP A 34 -11.47 16.00 -0.72
C ASP A 34 -10.07 15.60 -1.20
N THR A 35 -9.48 14.62 -0.51
CA THR A 35 -8.17 14.05 -0.82
C THR A 35 -8.24 12.76 -1.65
N THR A 36 -9.43 12.39 -2.14
CA THR A 36 -9.62 11.17 -2.92
C THR A 36 -8.77 11.19 -4.19
N ALA A 37 -8.11 10.07 -4.49
CA ALA A 37 -7.15 9.96 -5.57
C ALA A 37 -7.21 8.60 -6.26
N ARG A 38 -7.13 8.60 -7.59
CA ARG A 38 -7.02 7.36 -8.37
C ARG A 38 -5.60 6.80 -8.33
N PHE A 39 -5.46 5.54 -7.91
CA PHE A 39 -4.20 4.80 -7.92
C PHE A 39 -3.93 4.17 -9.30
N ALA A 40 -4.84 3.31 -9.77
CA ALA A 40 -4.77 2.61 -11.05
C ALA A 40 -6.17 2.09 -11.43
N ALA A 41 -6.53 2.11 -12.72
CA ALA A 41 -7.85 1.68 -13.20
C ALA A 41 -9.02 2.28 -12.37
N ASP A 42 -9.82 1.45 -11.72
CA ASP A 42 -10.97 1.80 -10.85
C ASP A 42 -10.62 1.84 -9.35
N ILE A 43 -9.34 1.77 -8.99
CA ILE A 43 -8.87 1.78 -7.61
C ILE A 43 -8.68 3.21 -7.14
N ASP A 44 -9.67 3.72 -6.41
CA ASP A 44 -9.58 5.00 -5.71
C ASP A 44 -9.12 4.82 -4.26
N LEU A 45 -8.31 5.78 -3.79
CA LEU A 45 -7.77 5.88 -2.44
C LEU A 45 -8.36 7.10 -1.76
N ALA A 46 -8.70 7.01 -0.47
CA ALA A 46 -9.14 8.18 0.29
C ALA A 46 -7.99 9.15 0.60
N LEU A 47 -6.76 8.64 0.65
CA LEU A 47 -5.52 9.41 0.74
C LEU A 47 -4.59 9.03 -0.42
N PRO A 48 -3.90 10.00 -1.06
CA PRO A 48 -3.03 9.74 -2.21
C PRO A 48 -1.69 9.10 -1.82
N LEU A 49 -1.67 8.18 -0.85
CA LEU A 49 -0.47 7.61 -0.26
C LEU A 49 -0.30 6.13 -0.65
N VAL A 50 0.88 5.82 -1.19
CA VAL A 50 1.27 4.47 -1.58
C VAL A 50 2.56 4.08 -0.83
N SER A 51 2.62 2.90 -0.20
CA SER A 51 3.87 2.43 0.41
C SER A 51 4.74 1.68 -0.61
N ALA A 52 6.02 2.03 -0.66
CA ALA A 52 6.94 1.53 -1.69
C ALA A 52 7.20 0.02 -1.60
N ALA A 53 7.40 -0.62 -2.76
CA ALA A 53 7.72 -2.03 -2.92
C ALA A 53 9.16 -2.38 -2.50
N MET A 54 9.47 -2.22 -1.22
CA MET A 54 10.80 -2.42 -0.66
C MET A 54 10.76 -3.34 0.56
N ASP A 55 11.79 -4.17 0.72
CA ASP A 55 11.88 -5.18 1.77
C ASP A 55 12.02 -4.62 3.19
N LYS A 56 12.36 -3.34 3.33
CA LYS A 56 12.35 -2.60 4.59
C LYS A 56 11.18 -1.63 4.72
N VAL A 57 10.19 -1.69 3.82
CA VAL A 57 9.01 -0.80 3.84
C VAL A 57 7.70 -1.59 3.88
N THR A 58 7.44 -2.48 2.91
CA THR A 58 6.08 -3.00 2.71
C THR A 58 5.99 -4.53 2.67
N GLU A 59 5.57 -5.11 3.79
CA GLU A 59 4.94 -6.44 3.89
C GLU A 59 3.48 -6.29 4.37
N ALA A 60 2.79 -7.37 4.74
CA ALA A 60 1.38 -7.34 5.11
C ALA A 60 1.06 -6.36 6.24
N ARG A 61 1.94 -6.20 7.24
CA ARG A 61 1.70 -5.26 8.36
C ARG A 61 1.54 -3.82 7.86
N MET A 62 2.49 -3.35 7.05
CA MET A 62 2.43 -2.04 6.41
C MET A 62 1.24 -1.95 5.46
N ALA A 63 1.03 -2.94 4.59
CA ALA A 63 -0.06 -2.93 3.62
C ALA A 63 -1.45 -2.88 4.28
N ILE A 64 -1.65 -3.60 5.39
CA ILE A 64 -2.88 -3.55 6.20
C ILE A 64 -3.06 -2.16 6.81
N ALA A 65 -2.00 -1.62 7.41
CA ALA A 65 -2.08 -0.35 8.12
C ALA A 65 -2.35 0.80 7.14
N ILE A 66 -1.65 0.87 6.00
CA ILE A 66 -1.85 1.96 5.04
C ILE A 66 -3.23 1.86 4.36
N ALA A 67 -3.71 0.64 4.09
CA ALA A 67 -5.05 0.44 3.55
C ALA A 67 -6.12 0.88 4.55
N ARG A 68 -5.91 0.74 5.87
CA ARG A 68 -6.83 1.23 6.90
C ARG A 68 -6.90 2.75 6.96
N GLU A 69 -5.76 3.42 6.75
CA GLU A 69 -5.69 4.88 6.68
C GLU A 69 -6.20 5.46 5.35
N GLY A 70 -6.52 4.59 4.38
CA GLY A 70 -7.09 5.00 3.09
C GLY A 70 -6.08 5.18 1.96
N GLY A 71 -4.85 4.70 2.13
CA GLY A 71 -3.87 4.53 1.06
C GLY A 71 -3.83 3.09 0.54
N ILE A 72 -2.72 2.68 -0.08
CA ILE A 72 -2.50 1.30 -0.53
C ILE A 72 -1.03 0.89 -0.41
N GLY A 73 -0.77 -0.37 -0.03
CA GLY A 73 0.59 -0.89 0.06
C GLY A 73 0.95 -1.78 -1.13
N VAL A 74 2.18 -1.62 -1.65
CA VAL A 74 2.75 -2.50 -2.67
C VAL A 74 3.73 -3.49 -2.02
N ILE A 75 3.35 -4.75 -1.89
CA ILE A 75 4.18 -5.79 -1.28
C ILE A 75 5.40 -6.07 -2.17
N HIS A 76 6.61 -5.99 -1.63
CA HIS A 76 7.85 -6.20 -2.39
C HIS A 76 7.98 -7.64 -2.92
N ARG A 77 8.82 -7.81 -3.95
CA ARG A 77 9.08 -9.11 -4.58
C ARG A 77 10.38 -9.79 -4.16
N ASN A 78 11.10 -9.20 -3.19
CA ASN A 78 12.27 -9.82 -2.56
C ASN A 78 11.89 -10.98 -1.62
N LEU A 79 11.01 -11.86 -2.09
CA LEU A 79 10.38 -13.00 -1.41
C LEU A 79 10.19 -14.12 -2.44
N ALA A 80 10.13 -15.37 -1.96
CA ALA A 80 9.66 -16.45 -2.82
C ALA A 80 8.21 -16.18 -3.25
N ILE A 81 7.79 -16.75 -4.38
CA ILE A 81 6.43 -16.55 -4.91
C ILE A 81 5.37 -16.91 -3.86
N ALA A 82 5.53 -18.04 -3.18
CA ALA A 82 4.62 -18.50 -2.14
C ALA A 82 4.57 -17.54 -0.93
N ASP A 83 5.70 -16.99 -0.51
CA ASP A 83 5.77 -16.06 0.62
C ASP A 83 5.12 -14.72 0.28
N GLN A 84 5.36 -14.19 -0.92
CA GLN A 84 4.71 -12.97 -1.39
C GLN A 84 3.18 -13.14 -1.50
N ALA A 85 2.73 -14.28 -2.02
CA ALA A 85 1.31 -14.63 -2.05
C ALA A 85 0.72 -14.76 -0.63
N ALA A 86 1.47 -15.32 0.32
CA ALA A 86 1.06 -15.39 1.72
C ALA A 86 0.92 -13.99 2.35
N GLU A 87 1.79 -13.03 2.03
CA GLU A 87 1.65 -11.63 2.45
C GLU A 87 0.35 -11.01 1.88
N VAL A 88 0.05 -11.20 0.59
CA VAL A 88 -1.23 -10.76 -0.01
C VAL A 88 -2.41 -11.38 0.75
N GLN A 89 -2.37 -12.70 0.98
CA GLN A 89 -3.44 -13.41 1.68
C GLN A 89 -3.67 -12.85 3.09
N LYS A 90 -2.60 -12.52 3.85
CA LYS A 90 -2.71 -11.89 5.16
C LYS A 90 -3.45 -10.56 5.08
N VAL A 91 -3.18 -9.72 4.07
CA VAL A 91 -3.89 -8.46 3.86
C VAL A 91 -5.36 -8.71 3.55
N LYS A 92 -5.67 -9.55 2.56
CA LYS A 92 -7.04 -9.82 2.11
C LYS A 92 -7.91 -10.49 3.20
N ARG A 93 -7.30 -11.17 4.17
CA ARG A 93 -7.97 -11.77 5.35
C ARG A 93 -8.00 -10.88 6.58
N SER A 94 -7.29 -9.74 6.60
CA SER A 94 -7.19 -8.87 7.78
C SER A 94 -8.52 -8.21 8.16
N GLN A 95 -9.36 -7.92 7.16
CA GLN A 95 -10.68 -7.36 7.35
C GLN A 95 -11.55 -7.81 6.18
N SER A 96 -12.78 -8.19 6.47
CA SER A 96 -13.79 -8.52 5.48
C SER A 96 -15.13 -7.96 5.94
N GLY A 97 -15.93 -7.41 5.03
CA GLY A 97 -17.30 -7.01 5.37
C GLY A 97 -18.19 -8.21 5.70
N MET A 98 -17.91 -9.34 5.05
CA MET A 98 -18.53 -10.64 5.24
C MET A 98 -17.49 -11.71 4.91
N ILE A 99 -17.32 -12.71 5.77
CA ILE A 99 -16.46 -13.87 5.49
C ILE A 99 -17.28 -14.83 4.63
N THR A 100 -16.91 -15.03 3.36
CA THR A 100 -17.68 -15.85 2.40
C THR A 100 -17.32 -17.34 2.40
N ASP A 101 -16.26 -17.72 3.09
CA ASP A 101 -15.80 -19.10 3.26
C ASP A 101 -15.21 -19.26 4.67
N PRO A 102 -16.06 -19.29 5.70
CA PRO A 102 -15.61 -19.41 7.08
C PRO A 102 -15.03 -20.81 7.31
N VAL A 103 -13.90 -20.88 8.02
CA VAL A 103 -13.34 -22.17 8.46
C VAL A 103 -14.31 -22.80 9.45
N THR A 104 -14.69 -24.06 9.22
CA THR A 104 -15.63 -24.82 10.06
C THR A 104 -15.01 -26.07 10.67
N LEU A 105 -15.73 -26.67 11.61
CA LEU A 105 -15.46 -27.99 12.15
C LEU A 105 -16.71 -28.87 12.09
N HIS A 106 -16.52 -30.18 12.16
CA HIS A 106 -17.62 -31.13 12.36
C HIS A 106 -17.94 -31.29 13.85
N ALA A 107 -19.18 -31.67 14.14
CA ALA A 107 -19.68 -31.84 15.52
C ALA A 107 -18.85 -32.86 16.34
N GLY A 108 -18.26 -33.85 15.69
CA GLY A 108 -17.42 -34.87 16.31
C GLY A 108 -15.93 -34.52 16.47
N ALA A 109 -15.48 -33.36 15.99
CA ALA A 109 -14.11 -32.90 16.25
C ALA A 109 -13.90 -32.69 17.77
N THR A 110 -12.66 -32.72 18.26
CA THR A 110 -12.39 -32.51 19.69
C THR A 110 -12.32 -31.02 20.03
N LEU A 111 -12.46 -30.68 21.31
CA LEU A 111 -12.17 -29.33 21.78
C LEU A 111 -10.70 -28.92 21.52
N ASN A 112 -9.75 -29.85 21.57
CA ASN A 112 -8.36 -29.62 21.17
C ASN A 112 -8.24 -29.17 19.71
N ASP A 113 -8.93 -29.85 18.78
CA ASP A 113 -8.95 -29.46 17.37
C ASP A 113 -9.49 -28.03 17.19
N ALA A 114 -10.56 -27.71 17.94
CA ALA A 114 -11.14 -26.37 17.95
C ALA A 114 -10.18 -25.32 18.52
N GLU A 115 -9.50 -25.61 19.62
CA GLU A 115 -8.54 -24.70 20.24
C GLU A 115 -7.34 -24.45 19.33
N ASP A 116 -6.77 -25.49 18.74
CA ASP A 116 -5.66 -25.38 17.80
C ASP A 116 -6.05 -24.55 16.57
N LEU A 117 -7.24 -24.77 16.03
CA LEU A 117 -7.77 -24.01 14.91
C LEU A 117 -7.97 -22.53 15.28
N MET A 118 -8.62 -22.26 16.42
CA MET A 118 -8.84 -20.90 16.93
C MET A 118 -7.52 -20.19 17.22
N ARG A 119 -6.52 -20.88 17.77
CA ARG A 119 -5.19 -20.34 18.06
C ARG A 119 -4.40 -20.04 16.79
N ARG A 120 -4.39 -20.98 15.84
CA ARG A 120 -3.70 -20.85 14.54
C ARG A 120 -4.21 -19.66 13.74
N PHE A 121 -5.53 -19.49 13.67
CA PHE A 121 -6.14 -18.43 12.87
C PHE A 121 -6.54 -17.19 13.68
N ARG A 122 -6.36 -17.21 15.00
CA ARG A 122 -6.72 -16.14 15.95
C ARG A 122 -8.19 -15.73 15.85
N PHE A 123 -9.07 -16.72 15.71
CA PHE A 123 -10.52 -16.54 15.71
C PHE A 123 -11.09 -16.70 17.13
N SER A 124 -12.19 -16.04 17.43
CA SER A 124 -12.88 -16.15 18.74
C SER A 124 -14.06 -17.14 18.71
N GLY A 125 -14.20 -17.89 17.62
CA GLY A 125 -15.25 -18.90 17.46
C GLY A 125 -15.31 -19.44 16.03
N VAL A 126 -15.92 -20.62 15.91
CA VAL A 126 -15.89 -21.50 14.75
C VAL A 126 -17.31 -22.03 14.51
N PRO A 127 -17.89 -21.83 13.32
CA PRO A 127 -19.13 -22.48 12.93
C PRO A 127 -18.95 -24.00 12.84
N ILE A 128 -19.95 -24.75 13.27
CA ILE A 128 -19.96 -26.21 13.23
C ILE A 128 -20.95 -26.66 12.16
N THR A 129 -20.49 -27.50 11.23
CA THR A 129 -21.29 -27.97 10.09
C THR A 129 -21.38 -29.49 10.03
N ASP A 130 -22.44 -30.01 9.42
CA ASP A 130 -22.53 -31.43 9.05
C ASP A 130 -21.79 -31.73 7.74
N ASP A 131 -21.82 -32.99 7.30
CA ASP A 131 -21.17 -33.45 6.06
C ASP A 131 -21.77 -32.82 4.79
N THR A 132 -22.96 -32.25 4.88
CA THR A 132 -23.64 -31.54 3.78
C THR A 132 -23.36 -30.03 3.80
N GLY A 133 -22.60 -29.53 4.79
CA GLY A 133 -22.30 -28.12 4.98
C GLY A 133 -23.39 -27.32 5.69
N ARG A 134 -24.45 -27.98 6.20
CA ARG A 134 -25.50 -27.30 6.98
C ARG A 134 -24.95 -26.87 8.32
N LEU A 135 -25.29 -25.65 8.74
CA LEU A 135 -24.91 -25.13 10.05
C LEU A 135 -25.68 -25.88 11.15
N VAL A 136 -24.95 -26.59 12.01
CA VAL A 136 -25.52 -27.35 13.14
C VAL A 136 -25.13 -26.77 14.51
N GLY A 137 -24.19 -25.83 14.55
CA GLY A 137 -23.81 -25.16 15.78
C GLY A 137 -22.78 -24.05 15.58
N ILE A 138 -22.44 -23.38 16.68
CA ILE A 138 -21.29 -22.47 16.74
C ILE A 138 -20.58 -22.66 18.08
N LEU A 139 -19.25 -22.78 18.04
CA LEU A 139 -18.40 -22.79 19.22
C LEU A 139 -17.68 -21.45 19.34
N THR A 140 -17.59 -20.89 20.53
CA THR A 140 -16.91 -19.61 20.80
C THR A 140 -15.98 -19.70 22.01
N ASN A 141 -15.10 -18.70 22.15
CA ASN A 141 -14.23 -18.58 23.34
C ASN A 141 -15.00 -18.48 24.67
N ARG A 142 -16.30 -18.16 24.65
CA ARG A 142 -17.12 -18.13 25.87
C ARG A 142 -17.49 -19.54 26.32
N ASP A 143 -17.73 -20.43 25.37
CA ASP A 143 -18.21 -21.78 25.62
C ASP A 143 -17.11 -22.65 26.24
N ILE A 144 -15.85 -22.44 25.83
CA ILE A 144 -14.70 -23.21 26.31
C ILE A 144 -13.94 -22.56 27.48
N ARG A 145 -14.36 -21.37 27.94
CA ARG A 145 -13.59 -20.54 28.88
C ARG A 145 -13.29 -21.22 30.22
N PHE A 146 -14.21 -22.09 30.65
CA PHE A 146 -14.15 -22.78 31.94
C PHE A 146 -14.02 -24.30 31.77
N CYS A 147 -13.60 -24.76 30.60
CA CYS A 147 -13.30 -26.17 30.35
C CYS A 147 -12.02 -26.58 31.09
N GLU A 148 -12.06 -27.75 31.71
CA GLU A 148 -10.93 -28.35 32.41
C GLU A 148 -10.08 -29.18 31.43
N PRO A 149 -8.82 -29.55 31.75
CA PRO A 149 -7.97 -30.32 30.85
C PRO A 149 -8.59 -31.63 30.32
N ALA A 150 -9.43 -32.28 31.13
CA ALA A 150 -10.14 -33.50 30.75
C ALA A 150 -11.22 -33.28 29.67
N ASP A 151 -11.69 -32.04 29.49
CA ASP A 151 -12.70 -31.71 28.50
C ASP A 151 -12.14 -31.61 27.08
N TYR A 152 -10.83 -31.41 26.92
CA TYR A 152 -10.22 -31.13 25.62
C TYR A 152 -10.22 -32.32 24.65
N GLU A 153 -10.42 -33.54 25.16
CA GLU A 153 -10.59 -34.75 24.34
C GLU A 153 -12.06 -35.05 23.98
N ARG A 154 -13.01 -34.32 24.56
CA ARG A 154 -14.45 -34.49 24.30
C ARG A 154 -14.87 -33.77 23.01
N PRO A 155 -15.96 -34.23 22.36
CA PRO A 155 -16.40 -33.67 21.08
C PRO A 155 -16.99 -32.26 21.22
N VAL A 156 -16.80 -31.41 20.19
CA VAL A 156 -17.28 -30.02 20.16
C VAL A 156 -18.79 -29.93 20.35
N SER A 157 -19.54 -30.96 19.92
CA SER A 157 -20.99 -31.05 20.06
C SER A 157 -21.49 -30.91 21.50
N GLU A 158 -20.66 -31.23 22.50
CA GLU A 158 -21.02 -31.14 23.92
C GLU A 158 -20.88 -29.72 24.49
N PHE A 159 -20.21 -28.82 23.77
CA PHE A 159 -19.90 -27.46 24.23
C PHE A 159 -20.44 -26.37 23.31
N MET A 160 -20.72 -26.68 22.05
CA MET A 160 -21.22 -25.71 21.08
C MET A 160 -22.65 -25.25 21.43
N THR A 161 -23.00 -24.05 21.00
CA THR A 161 -24.42 -23.66 20.91
C THR A 161 -25.02 -24.37 19.70
N SER A 162 -26.02 -25.24 19.91
CA SER A 162 -26.71 -26.02 18.87
C SER A 162 -28.18 -25.65 18.70
N GLU A 163 -28.80 -25.10 19.75
CA GLU A 163 -30.20 -24.69 19.76
C GLU A 163 -30.34 -23.17 19.63
N HIS A 164 -31.46 -22.72 19.04
CA HIS A 164 -31.77 -21.30 18.85
C HIS A 164 -30.66 -20.48 18.18
N LEU A 165 -29.97 -21.10 17.20
CA LEU A 165 -28.95 -20.44 16.40
C LEU A 165 -29.54 -19.21 15.70
N ILE A 166 -29.03 -18.04 16.06
CA ILE A 166 -29.37 -16.80 15.38
C ILE A 166 -28.54 -16.74 14.11
N THR A 167 -29.21 -16.85 12.97
CA THR A 167 -28.61 -16.73 11.64
C THR A 167 -29.24 -15.58 10.86
N ALA A 168 -28.63 -15.21 9.74
CA ALA A 168 -29.25 -14.32 8.76
C ALA A 168 -29.09 -14.88 7.35
N SER A 169 -29.88 -14.39 6.40
CA SER A 169 -29.82 -14.83 5.01
C SER A 169 -28.58 -14.26 4.31
N VAL A 170 -28.12 -14.94 3.26
CA VAL A 170 -27.15 -14.38 2.32
C VAL A 170 -27.68 -13.05 1.77
N GLY A 171 -26.80 -12.05 1.64
CA GLY A 171 -27.16 -10.69 1.22
C GLY A 171 -27.51 -9.73 2.37
N THR A 172 -27.53 -10.20 3.63
CA THR A 172 -27.66 -9.32 4.80
C THR A 172 -26.56 -8.25 4.81
N THR A 173 -26.96 -6.99 4.89
CA THR A 173 -26.01 -5.86 4.92
C THR A 173 -25.35 -5.73 6.28
N LEU A 174 -24.20 -5.05 6.36
CA LEU A 174 -23.52 -4.77 7.64
C LEU A 174 -24.40 -4.01 8.64
N GLU A 175 -25.24 -3.08 8.17
CA GLU A 175 -26.15 -2.34 9.06
C GLU A 175 -27.28 -3.24 9.59
N GLN A 176 -27.85 -4.12 8.76
CA GLN A 176 -28.82 -5.12 9.22
C GLN A 176 -28.17 -6.09 10.20
N ALA A 177 -26.97 -6.58 9.88
CA ALA A 177 -26.20 -7.45 10.76
C ALA A 177 -25.91 -6.78 12.11
N LYS A 178 -25.56 -5.48 12.12
CA LYS A 178 -25.36 -4.70 13.35
C LYS A 178 -26.61 -4.69 14.22
N GLN A 179 -27.80 -4.49 13.63
CA GLN A 179 -29.06 -4.53 14.35
C GLN A 179 -29.35 -5.91 14.96
N VAL A 180 -29.10 -7.00 14.20
CA VAL A 180 -29.27 -8.38 14.68
C VAL A 180 -28.30 -8.68 15.83
N LEU A 181 -27.01 -8.41 15.64
CA LEU A 181 -25.96 -8.61 16.65
C LEU A 181 -26.29 -7.85 17.95
N GLN A 182 -26.78 -6.61 17.84
CA GLN A 182 -27.19 -5.79 18.98
C GLN A 182 -28.46 -6.33 19.66
N LYS A 183 -29.48 -6.70 18.89
CA LYS A 183 -30.76 -7.21 19.41
C LYS A 183 -30.57 -8.50 20.22
N TYR A 184 -29.79 -9.44 19.67
CA TYR A 184 -29.55 -10.75 20.30
C TYR A 184 -28.31 -10.78 21.20
N ARG A 185 -27.54 -9.68 21.26
CA ARG A 185 -26.31 -9.52 22.08
C ARG A 185 -25.25 -10.60 21.80
N ILE A 186 -25.11 -10.96 20.53
CA ILE A 186 -24.16 -11.96 20.03
C ILE A 186 -23.02 -11.28 19.27
N GLU A 187 -21.86 -11.94 19.19
CA GLU A 187 -20.66 -11.38 18.54
C GLU A 187 -20.44 -11.87 17.10
N LYS A 188 -21.16 -12.93 16.72
CA LYS A 188 -21.00 -13.63 15.44
C LYS A 188 -22.37 -13.94 14.88
N LEU A 189 -22.55 -13.69 13.59
CA LEU A 189 -23.79 -13.93 12.87
C LEU A 189 -23.49 -14.80 11.65
N PRO A 190 -23.72 -16.12 11.74
CA PRO A 190 -23.65 -17.02 10.59
C PRO A 190 -24.67 -16.65 9.53
N LEU A 191 -24.27 -16.74 8.28
CA LEU A 191 -25.12 -16.51 7.12
C LEU A 191 -25.40 -17.83 6.43
N VAL A 192 -26.68 -18.13 6.26
CA VAL A 192 -27.14 -19.39 5.65
C VAL A 192 -27.98 -19.12 4.41
N ASP A 193 -27.98 -20.05 3.47
CA ASP A 193 -28.96 -20.08 2.38
C ASP A 193 -30.29 -20.70 2.85
N ASP A 194 -31.25 -20.80 1.93
CA ASP A 194 -32.60 -21.31 2.21
C ASP A 194 -32.60 -22.78 2.66
N ASP A 195 -31.57 -23.55 2.29
CA ASP A 195 -31.37 -24.94 2.69
C ASP A 195 -30.65 -25.06 4.05
N GLY A 196 -30.24 -23.95 4.66
CA GLY A 196 -29.52 -23.91 5.94
C GLY A 196 -28.02 -24.19 5.81
N VAL A 197 -27.47 -24.20 4.59
CA VAL A 197 -26.04 -24.36 4.33
C VAL A 197 -25.30 -23.08 4.70
N LEU A 198 -24.19 -23.21 5.42
CA LEU A 198 -23.38 -22.06 5.81
C LEU A 198 -22.71 -21.44 4.57
N ARG A 199 -23.00 -20.17 4.31
CA ARG A 199 -22.44 -19.38 3.21
C ARG A 199 -21.57 -18.22 3.66
N GLY A 200 -21.60 -17.88 4.95
CA GLY A 200 -20.71 -16.86 5.47
C GLY A 200 -20.82 -16.59 6.96
N LEU A 201 -20.02 -15.62 7.41
CA LEU A 201 -19.98 -15.18 8.80
C LEU A 201 -19.73 -13.67 8.88
N ILE A 202 -20.52 -12.97 9.67
CA ILE A 202 -20.29 -11.57 10.05
C ILE A 202 -19.91 -11.51 11.52
N THR A 203 -18.90 -10.71 11.88
CA THR A 203 -18.46 -10.54 13.27
C THR A 203 -18.57 -9.10 13.74
N VAL A 204 -18.79 -8.89 15.04
CA VAL A 204 -18.75 -7.55 15.66
C VAL A 204 -17.39 -6.88 15.43
N LYS A 205 -16.30 -7.66 15.42
CA LYS A 205 -14.94 -7.16 15.17
C LYS A 205 -14.82 -6.50 13.79
N ASP A 206 -15.47 -7.06 12.76
CA ASP A 206 -15.44 -6.48 11.42
C ASP A 206 -16.24 -5.17 11.32
N ILE A 207 -17.35 -5.08 12.05
CA ILE A 207 -18.14 -3.84 12.17
C ILE A 207 -17.34 -2.76 12.91
N GLN A 208 -16.69 -3.10 14.03
CA GLN A 208 -15.84 -2.17 14.79
C GLN A 208 -14.69 -1.65 13.94
N LYS A 209 -13.93 -2.53 13.28
CA LYS A 209 -12.86 -2.11 12.36
C LYS A 209 -13.35 -1.19 11.24
N ARG A 210 -14.62 -1.29 10.83
CA ARG A 210 -15.19 -0.40 9.81
C ARG A 210 -15.49 0.99 10.37
N GLN A 211 -15.85 1.08 11.64
CA GLN A 211 -16.04 2.35 12.35
C GLN A 211 -14.71 3.00 12.71
N ASP A 212 -13.73 2.21 13.15
CA ASP A 212 -12.39 2.69 13.51
C ASP A 212 -11.63 3.23 12.29
N HIS A 213 -11.86 2.63 11.11
CA HIS A 213 -11.21 2.98 9.85
C HIS A 213 -12.25 3.28 8.77
N PRO A 214 -12.93 4.44 8.83
CA PRO A 214 -13.99 4.80 7.89
C PRO A 214 -13.44 5.00 6.47
N ASN A 215 -12.23 5.55 6.36
CA ASN A 215 -11.58 5.88 5.09
C ASN A 215 -10.79 4.71 4.49
N ALA A 216 -10.89 3.50 5.04
CA ALA A 216 -10.08 2.37 4.59
C ALA A 216 -10.35 2.03 3.12
N THR A 217 -9.28 1.80 2.37
CA THR A 217 -9.30 1.36 0.97
C THR A 217 -9.74 -0.10 0.89
N ARG A 218 -10.96 -0.33 0.39
CA ARG A 218 -11.59 -1.66 0.33
C ARG A 218 -12.01 -2.04 -1.09
N ASP A 219 -12.01 -3.33 -1.37
CA ASP A 219 -12.59 -3.90 -2.58
C ASP A 219 -14.12 -4.03 -2.48
N GLY A 220 -14.77 -4.42 -3.57
CA GLY A 220 -16.23 -4.60 -3.60
C GLY A 220 -16.77 -5.65 -2.60
N LYS A 221 -15.91 -6.50 -2.04
CA LYS A 221 -16.25 -7.49 -1.00
C LYS A 221 -15.98 -6.95 0.42
N GLY A 222 -15.55 -5.69 0.54
CA GLY A 222 -15.22 -5.04 1.81
C GLY A 222 -13.88 -5.50 2.41
N ARG A 223 -13.01 -6.17 1.63
CA ARG A 223 -11.67 -6.54 2.08
C ARG A 223 -10.69 -5.40 1.82
N LEU A 224 -9.66 -5.26 2.65
CA LEU A 224 -8.61 -4.25 2.40
C LEU A 224 -7.95 -4.50 1.03
N ARG A 225 -7.63 -3.43 0.31
CA ARG A 225 -6.90 -3.52 -0.96
C ARG A 225 -5.39 -3.56 -0.74
N CYS A 226 -4.69 -4.31 -1.57
CA CYS A 226 -3.23 -4.23 -1.70
C CYS A 226 -2.77 -4.52 -3.13
N ALA A 227 -1.59 -4.02 -3.45
CA ALA A 227 -0.87 -4.34 -4.66
C ALA A 227 0.38 -5.18 -4.34
N ALA A 228 0.96 -5.79 -5.36
CA ALA A 228 2.20 -6.55 -5.22
C ALA A 228 3.16 -6.29 -6.38
N ALA A 229 4.46 -6.20 -6.08
CA ALA A 229 5.49 -5.99 -7.08
C ALA A 229 5.78 -7.27 -7.87
N VAL A 230 6.09 -7.14 -9.16
CA VAL A 230 6.52 -8.24 -10.03
C VAL A 230 7.71 -7.79 -10.88
N GLY A 231 8.52 -8.76 -11.32
CA GLY A 231 9.63 -8.51 -12.23
C GLY A 231 9.20 -8.52 -13.69
N VAL A 232 10.18 -8.65 -14.59
CA VAL A 232 9.95 -8.86 -16.04
C VAL A 232 10.50 -10.21 -16.51
N GLY A 233 10.95 -11.04 -15.56
CA GLY A 233 11.65 -12.29 -15.80
C GLY A 233 10.77 -13.44 -16.30
N ALA A 234 11.37 -14.63 -16.30
CA ALA A 234 10.68 -15.86 -16.70
C ALA A 234 9.66 -16.34 -15.65
N ASP A 235 9.78 -15.93 -14.39
CA ASP A 235 8.85 -16.27 -13.30
C ASP A 235 7.60 -15.37 -13.25
N LEU A 236 7.41 -14.50 -14.26
CA LEU A 236 6.35 -13.50 -14.25
C LEU A 236 4.95 -14.12 -14.12
N GLU A 237 4.59 -15.06 -14.99
CA GLU A 237 3.27 -15.67 -14.99
C GLU A 237 3.02 -16.46 -13.69
N ASP A 238 3.96 -17.32 -13.30
CA ASP A 238 3.86 -18.10 -12.06
C ASP A 238 3.63 -17.20 -10.83
N ARG A 239 4.34 -16.07 -10.78
CA ARG A 239 4.19 -15.09 -9.70
C ARG A 239 2.85 -14.38 -9.76
N VAL A 240 2.44 -13.90 -10.93
CA VAL A 240 1.15 -13.20 -11.09
C VAL A 240 -0.01 -14.15 -10.78
N ASP A 241 0.04 -15.40 -11.23
CA ASP A 241 -0.97 -16.42 -10.92
C ASP A 241 -1.12 -16.65 -9.42
N ALA A 242 -0.01 -16.82 -8.70
CA ALA A 242 -0.03 -17.01 -7.26
C ALA A 242 -0.62 -15.80 -6.51
N LEU A 243 -0.28 -14.58 -6.95
CA LEU A 243 -0.81 -13.34 -6.37
C LEU A 243 -2.29 -13.15 -6.69
N TYR A 244 -2.69 -13.42 -7.93
CA TYR A 244 -4.06 -13.33 -8.43
C TYR A 244 -4.97 -14.32 -7.71
N ALA A 245 -4.51 -15.55 -7.50
CA ALA A 245 -5.23 -16.57 -6.72
C ALA A 245 -5.52 -16.11 -5.28
N MET A 246 -4.64 -15.31 -4.68
CA MET A 246 -4.85 -14.73 -3.34
C MET A 246 -5.71 -13.45 -3.36
N GLY A 247 -6.06 -12.95 -4.54
CA GLY A 247 -6.92 -11.78 -4.74
C GLY A 247 -6.20 -10.45 -4.58
N VAL A 248 -4.96 -10.34 -5.08
CA VAL A 248 -4.27 -9.05 -5.23
C VAL A 248 -5.11 -8.09 -6.07
N ASP A 249 -5.12 -6.80 -5.72
CA ASP A 249 -5.94 -5.79 -6.40
C ASP A 249 -5.23 -5.15 -7.59
N ALA A 250 -3.90 -5.11 -7.60
CA ALA A 250 -3.08 -4.63 -8.72
C ALA A 250 -1.67 -5.23 -8.65
N VAL A 251 -1.01 -5.33 -9.80
CA VAL A 251 0.42 -5.68 -9.87
C VAL A 251 1.25 -4.48 -10.30
N ALA A 252 2.44 -4.33 -9.71
CA ALA A 252 3.37 -3.25 -10.02
C ALA A 252 4.66 -3.82 -10.62
N ILE A 253 4.90 -3.58 -11.90
CA ILE A 253 6.16 -3.96 -12.55
C ILE A 253 7.27 -3.08 -11.99
N ASP A 254 8.23 -3.72 -11.31
CA ASP A 254 9.26 -3.05 -10.54
C ASP A 254 10.64 -3.20 -11.19
N THR A 255 10.99 -2.23 -12.03
CA THR A 255 12.30 -2.12 -12.68
C THR A 255 12.93 -0.73 -12.50
N ALA A 256 14.25 -0.63 -12.60
CA ALA A 256 14.95 0.64 -12.63
C ALA A 256 14.67 1.46 -13.90
N HIS A 257 14.43 0.80 -15.04
CA HIS A 257 14.17 1.45 -16.33
C HIS A 257 12.90 0.91 -17.00
N GLY A 258 11.79 1.61 -16.77
CA GLY A 258 10.47 1.25 -17.27
C GLY A 258 10.34 1.33 -18.79
N HIS A 259 11.03 2.26 -19.44
CA HIS A 259 10.96 2.44 -20.89
C HIS A 259 11.84 1.43 -21.64
N SER A 260 11.65 0.14 -21.38
CA SER A 260 12.40 -0.96 -21.98
C SER A 260 11.47 -2.00 -22.62
N ALA A 261 11.98 -2.68 -23.65
CA ALA A 261 11.21 -3.71 -24.37
C ALA A 261 10.76 -4.86 -23.45
N GLY A 262 11.55 -5.19 -22.42
CA GLY A 262 11.19 -6.23 -21.44
C GLY A 262 9.95 -5.86 -20.63
N VAL A 263 9.84 -4.58 -20.23
CA VAL A 263 8.68 -4.07 -19.49
C VAL A 263 7.44 -4.03 -20.37
N VAL A 264 7.56 -3.48 -21.59
CA VAL A 264 6.44 -3.44 -22.55
C VAL A 264 5.87 -4.84 -22.77
N LYS A 265 6.73 -5.82 -23.07
CA LYS A 265 6.32 -7.22 -23.24
C LYS A 265 5.73 -7.83 -21.97
N ALA A 266 6.24 -7.47 -20.79
CA ALA A 266 5.69 -7.95 -19.53
C ALA A 266 4.27 -7.43 -19.30
N ILE A 267 3.99 -6.17 -19.62
CA ILE A 267 2.63 -5.61 -19.55
C ILE A 267 1.70 -6.36 -20.51
N GLU A 268 2.11 -6.53 -21.77
CA GLU A 268 1.33 -7.25 -22.79
C GLU A 268 1.02 -8.69 -22.35
N ARG A 269 2.01 -9.40 -21.78
CA ARG A 269 1.82 -10.76 -21.23
C ARG A 269 0.82 -10.77 -20.08
N ILE A 270 0.92 -9.83 -19.14
CA ILE A 270 -0.03 -9.74 -18.01
C ILE A 270 -1.44 -9.46 -18.54
N LYS A 271 -1.62 -8.44 -19.40
CA LYS A 271 -2.95 -8.07 -19.93
C LYS A 271 -3.54 -9.14 -20.86
N SER A 272 -2.71 -9.98 -21.49
CA SER A 272 -3.19 -11.13 -22.28
C SER A 272 -3.77 -12.24 -21.41
N ASN A 273 -3.20 -12.50 -20.22
CA ASN A 273 -3.59 -13.61 -19.35
C ASN A 273 -4.60 -13.19 -18.27
N TRP A 274 -4.49 -11.95 -17.78
CA TRP A 274 -5.36 -11.35 -16.75
C TRP A 274 -5.81 -9.95 -17.21
N PRO A 275 -6.72 -9.85 -18.20
CA PRO A 275 -7.09 -8.57 -18.83
C PRO A 275 -7.64 -7.53 -17.86
N ASP A 276 -8.38 -7.98 -16.85
CA ASP A 276 -9.02 -7.13 -15.85
C ASP A 276 -8.11 -6.80 -14.66
N LEU A 277 -6.92 -7.39 -14.56
CA LEU A 277 -5.99 -7.10 -13.47
C LEU A 277 -5.30 -5.75 -13.72
N PRO A 278 -5.44 -4.76 -12.82
CA PRO A 278 -4.76 -3.48 -12.97
C PRO A 278 -3.24 -3.62 -12.92
N VAL A 279 -2.56 -2.99 -13.88
CA VAL A 279 -1.10 -3.00 -14.01
C VAL A 279 -0.52 -1.60 -13.80
N VAL A 280 0.32 -1.47 -12.79
CA VAL A 280 1.18 -0.29 -12.60
C VAL A 280 2.55 -0.57 -13.22
N ALA A 281 3.08 0.33 -14.04
CA ALA A 281 4.39 0.14 -14.66
C ALA A 281 5.31 1.35 -14.50
N GLY A 282 6.60 1.10 -14.30
CA GLY A 282 7.63 2.12 -14.19
C GLY A 282 9.01 1.54 -13.92
N ASN A 283 10.04 2.34 -13.66
CA ASN A 283 9.97 3.80 -13.54
C ASN A 283 10.34 4.51 -14.85
N VAL A 284 9.63 5.59 -15.15
CA VAL A 284 9.94 6.49 -16.28
C VAL A 284 10.10 7.93 -15.79
N VAL A 285 10.72 8.78 -16.61
CA VAL A 285 10.86 10.23 -16.34
C VAL A 285 10.56 11.08 -17.58
N THR A 286 10.08 10.48 -18.67
CA THR A 286 9.81 11.17 -19.94
C THR A 286 8.41 10.91 -20.47
N GLU A 287 7.90 11.82 -21.30
CA GLU A 287 6.59 11.74 -21.95
C GLU A 287 6.48 10.47 -22.81
N GLU A 288 7.53 10.13 -23.55
CA GLU A 288 7.57 8.94 -24.43
C GLU A 288 7.51 7.64 -23.60
N GLY A 289 8.14 7.63 -22.42
CA GLY A 289 8.04 6.49 -21.52
C GLY A 289 6.63 6.28 -21.01
N VAL A 290 5.90 7.35 -20.67
CA VAL A 290 4.48 7.27 -20.29
C VAL A 290 3.65 6.71 -21.44
N GLU A 291 3.86 7.22 -22.65
CA GLU A 291 3.12 6.78 -23.84
C GLU A 291 3.38 5.31 -24.17
N ALA A 292 4.63 4.87 -24.14
CA ALA A 292 4.99 3.47 -24.41
C ALA A 292 4.35 2.51 -23.39
N LEU A 293 4.37 2.86 -22.10
CA LEU A 293 3.80 2.02 -21.05
C LEU A 293 2.26 2.00 -21.12
N HIS A 294 1.62 3.14 -21.36
CA HIS A 294 0.18 3.19 -21.52
C HIS A 294 -0.29 2.42 -22.76
N ALA A 295 0.39 2.59 -23.90
CA ALA A 295 0.07 1.87 -25.13
C ALA A 295 0.21 0.34 -24.97
N ALA A 296 1.12 -0.12 -24.13
CA ALA A 296 1.27 -1.54 -23.78
C ALA A 296 0.13 -2.08 -22.89
N GLY A 297 -0.66 -1.19 -22.27
CA GLY A 297 -1.80 -1.54 -21.41
C GLY A 297 -1.63 -1.24 -19.92
N ALA A 298 -0.66 -0.40 -19.53
CA ALA A 298 -0.53 0.03 -18.14
C ALA A 298 -1.70 0.93 -17.70
N ASP A 299 -2.28 0.60 -16.54
CA ASP A 299 -3.41 1.30 -15.92
C ASP A 299 -2.97 2.45 -15.01
N ALA A 300 -1.67 2.51 -14.66
CA ALA A 300 -1.00 3.65 -14.04
C ALA A 300 0.50 3.64 -14.37
N VAL A 301 1.12 4.82 -14.38
CA VAL A 301 2.56 4.94 -14.64
C VAL A 301 3.31 5.50 -13.43
N LYS A 302 4.35 4.79 -13.00
CA LYS A 302 5.22 5.18 -11.88
C LYS A 302 6.39 6.02 -12.38
N VAL A 303 6.56 7.22 -11.81
CA VAL A 303 7.48 8.25 -12.26
C VAL A 303 8.56 8.52 -11.23
N GLY A 304 9.82 8.44 -11.67
CA GLY A 304 10.98 8.82 -10.86
C GLY A 304 12.17 7.90 -11.06
N VAL A 305 13.32 8.47 -11.45
CA VAL A 305 14.59 7.71 -11.58
C VAL A 305 15.66 8.43 -10.78
N GLY A 306 16.19 7.72 -9.78
CA GLY A 306 17.29 8.18 -8.93
C GLY A 306 16.95 9.29 -7.92
N ALA A 307 15.68 9.60 -7.68
CA ALA A 307 15.26 10.61 -6.70
C ALA A 307 15.18 10.08 -5.26
N GLY A 308 15.15 8.76 -5.06
CA GLY A 308 15.02 8.15 -3.74
C GLY A 308 16.22 8.46 -2.83
N SER A 309 15.96 8.65 -1.53
CA SER A 309 16.95 9.05 -0.51
C SER A 309 18.14 8.10 -0.35
N ILE A 310 18.02 6.87 -0.87
CA ILE A 310 19.03 5.81 -0.79
C ILE A 310 19.43 5.27 -2.16
N CYS A 311 18.99 5.94 -3.23
CA CYS A 311 19.30 5.55 -4.59
C CYS A 311 20.52 6.33 -5.07
N THR A 312 21.50 5.63 -5.64
CA THR A 312 22.71 6.21 -6.20
C THR A 312 22.76 6.11 -7.72
N THR A 313 21.68 5.71 -8.39
CA THR A 313 21.58 5.62 -9.87
C THR A 313 22.13 6.87 -10.56
N ARG A 314 21.73 8.08 -10.17
CA ARG A 314 22.23 9.32 -10.79
C ARG A 314 23.74 9.51 -10.65
N VAL A 315 24.32 9.02 -9.55
CA VAL A 315 25.75 9.14 -9.25
C VAL A 315 26.54 8.06 -9.98
N VAL A 316 26.05 6.82 -9.95
CA VAL A 316 26.76 5.63 -10.45
C VAL A 316 26.61 5.47 -11.96
N SER A 317 25.39 5.62 -12.49
CA SER A 317 25.12 5.47 -13.94
C SER A 317 25.01 6.79 -14.68
N GLY A 318 24.88 7.92 -13.97
CA GLY A 318 24.64 9.24 -14.58
C GLY A 318 23.20 9.45 -15.05
N ALA A 319 22.31 8.46 -14.92
CA ALA A 319 20.95 8.53 -15.43
C ALA A 319 19.95 9.02 -14.37
N GLY A 320 19.04 9.90 -14.77
CA GLY A 320 17.91 10.35 -13.95
C GLY A 320 17.45 11.75 -14.31
N MET A 321 16.45 12.25 -13.57
CA MET A 321 15.86 13.58 -13.79
C MET A 321 15.34 14.17 -12.47
N PRO A 322 15.57 15.45 -12.15
CA PRO A 322 14.96 16.10 -11.00
C PRO A 322 13.45 15.83 -10.89
N GLN A 323 13.02 15.42 -9.70
CA GLN A 323 11.76 14.67 -9.55
C GLN A 323 10.53 15.51 -9.88
N LEU A 324 10.53 16.79 -9.52
CA LEU A 324 9.38 17.66 -9.74
C LEU A 324 9.18 17.94 -11.25
N SER A 325 10.27 18.23 -11.97
CA SER A 325 10.23 18.33 -13.43
C SER A 325 9.81 17.02 -14.10
N ALA A 326 10.31 15.87 -13.63
CA ALA A 326 9.90 14.57 -14.17
C ALA A 326 8.38 14.37 -14.02
N ILE A 327 7.81 14.66 -12.84
CA ILE A 327 6.36 14.60 -12.59
C ILE A 327 5.61 15.55 -13.53
N TRP A 328 6.09 16.80 -13.66
CA TRP A 328 5.45 17.80 -14.51
C TRP A 328 5.34 17.37 -15.97
N PHE A 329 6.46 17.00 -16.60
CA PHE A 329 6.49 16.61 -18.00
C PHE A 329 5.69 15.34 -18.27
N THR A 330 5.91 14.30 -17.46
CA THR A 330 5.19 13.03 -17.61
C THR A 330 3.68 13.19 -17.45
N THR A 331 3.22 14.01 -16.50
CA THR A 331 1.79 14.23 -16.27
C THR A 331 1.13 14.92 -17.46
N ARG A 332 1.79 15.86 -18.14
CA ARG A 332 1.21 16.52 -19.32
C ARG A 332 0.81 15.50 -20.39
N ARG A 333 1.64 14.48 -20.63
CA ARG A 333 1.31 13.38 -21.54
C ARG A 333 0.26 12.44 -20.93
N ALA A 334 0.41 12.09 -19.65
CA ALA A 334 -0.52 11.19 -18.95
C ALA A 334 -1.97 11.71 -18.94
N MET A 335 -2.17 13.01 -18.74
CA MET A 335 -3.50 13.64 -18.76
C MET A 335 -4.17 13.56 -20.14
N GLN A 336 -3.39 13.68 -21.23
CA GLN A 336 -3.92 13.51 -22.59
C GLN A 336 -4.37 12.07 -22.85
N LEU A 337 -3.69 11.11 -22.22
CA LEU A 337 -3.97 9.67 -22.33
C LEU A 337 -5.00 9.18 -21.31
N GLY A 338 -5.34 9.98 -20.30
CA GLY A 338 -6.25 9.59 -19.22
C GLY A 338 -5.67 8.57 -18.23
N VAL A 339 -4.34 8.48 -18.11
CA VAL A 339 -3.65 7.52 -17.22
C VAL A 339 -3.09 8.24 -15.97
N PRO A 340 -3.34 7.72 -14.75
CA PRO A 340 -2.81 8.32 -13.53
C PRO A 340 -1.30 8.13 -13.39
N ILE A 341 -0.66 9.13 -12.76
CA ILE A 341 0.78 9.11 -12.44
C ILE A 341 1.00 8.89 -10.95
N ILE A 342 1.96 8.04 -10.61
CA ILE A 342 2.44 7.83 -9.25
C ILE A 342 3.84 8.45 -9.12
N ALA A 343 3.99 9.48 -8.29
CA ALA A 343 5.29 10.08 -8.01
C ALA A 343 6.08 9.23 -7.00
N ASP A 344 7.20 8.62 -7.42
CA ASP A 344 7.99 7.68 -6.64
C ASP A 344 9.39 8.22 -6.31
N GLY A 345 9.62 8.49 -5.02
CA GLY A 345 10.90 8.94 -4.49
C GLY A 345 11.06 10.46 -4.34
N GLY A 346 12.05 10.86 -3.55
CA GLY A 346 12.42 12.28 -3.30
C GLY A 346 11.56 13.03 -2.28
N ILE A 347 10.46 12.44 -1.80
CA ILE A 347 9.58 13.07 -0.79
C ILE A 347 10.18 12.90 0.60
N THR A 348 10.34 14.01 1.31
CA THR A 348 10.91 14.07 2.66
C THR A 348 9.93 14.64 3.68
N TYR A 349 9.12 15.62 3.28
CA TYR A 349 8.12 16.27 4.11
C TYR A 349 6.72 16.21 3.49
N SER A 350 5.68 16.44 4.30
CA SER A 350 4.30 16.52 3.80
C SER A 350 4.11 17.60 2.73
N GLY A 351 4.88 18.69 2.79
CA GLY A 351 4.92 19.73 1.75
C GLY A 351 5.30 19.20 0.37
N ASP A 352 6.19 18.20 0.29
CA ASP A 352 6.59 17.60 -0.98
C ASP A 352 5.47 16.77 -1.59
N VAL A 353 4.60 16.17 -0.76
CA VAL A 353 3.36 15.53 -1.23
C VAL A 353 2.47 16.57 -1.91
N VAL A 354 2.29 17.75 -1.29
CA VAL A 354 1.50 18.84 -1.90
C VAL A 354 2.09 19.25 -3.24
N LYS A 355 3.41 19.45 -3.29
CA LYS A 355 4.12 19.86 -4.51
C LYS A 355 4.03 18.78 -5.60
N ALA A 356 4.16 17.50 -5.26
CA ALA A 356 4.03 16.40 -6.21
C ALA A 356 2.62 16.34 -6.82
N ILE A 357 1.58 16.45 -6.00
CA ILE A 357 0.19 16.48 -6.50
C ILE A 357 -0.06 17.74 -7.30
N ALA A 358 0.36 18.92 -6.84
CA ALA A 358 0.24 20.18 -7.58
C ALA A 358 0.99 20.14 -8.94
N ALA A 359 2.09 19.40 -9.03
CA ALA A 359 2.81 19.18 -10.28
C ALA A 359 2.13 18.16 -11.22
N GLY A 360 1.07 17.50 -10.76
CA GLY A 360 0.24 16.65 -11.63
C GLY A 360 0.05 15.21 -11.16
N ALA A 361 0.82 14.74 -10.18
CA ALA A 361 0.70 13.36 -9.72
C ALA A 361 -0.72 13.04 -9.20
N SER A 362 -1.16 11.81 -9.42
CA SER A 362 -2.41 11.29 -8.86
C SER A 362 -2.19 10.81 -7.43
N THR A 363 -1.12 10.04 -7.22
CA THR A 363 -0.70 9.55 -5.90
C THR A 363 0.82 9.68 -5.72
N VAL A 364 1.29 9.55 -4.48
CA VAL A 364 2.72 9.54 -4.14
C VAL A 364 3.12 8.20 -3.52
N MET A 365 4.25 7.65 -3.95
CA MET A 365 4.86 6.46 -3.38
C MET A 365 5.99 6.84 -2.43
N LEU A 366 5.89 6.36 -1.18
CA LEU A 366 6.75 6.74 -0.08
C LEU A 366 7.59 5.55 0.42
N GLY A 367 8.90 5.79 0.54
CA GLY A 367 9.87 4.86 1.12
C GLY A 367 10.30 5.28 2.52
N SER A 368 11.30 6.17 2.62
CA SER A 368 11.98 6.52 3.87
C SER A 368 11.05 7.04 4.96
N VAL A 369 10.05 7.86 4.59
CA VAL A 369 9.07 8.41 5.53
C VAL A 369 8.28 7.31 6.24
N LEU A 370 8.04 6.18 5.56
CA LEU A 370 7.28 5.05 6.12
C LEU A 370 8.20 3.97 6.72
N ALA A 371 9.47 3.91 6.32
CA ALA A 371 10.42 2.91 6.80
C ALA A 371 10.68 3.00 8.31
N GLY A 372 10.48 4.17 8.94
CA GLY A 372 10.65 4.39 10.38
C GLY A 372 9.47 3.93 11.25
N THR A 373 8.36 3.49 10.65
CA THR A 373 7.12 3.15 11.37
C THR A 373 7.17 1.77 12.04
N ASP A 374 6.32 1.54 13.03
CA ASP A 374 6.17 0.24 13.71
C ASP A 374 5.84 -0.93 12.77
N GLU A 375 5.09 -0.65 11.71
CA GLU A 375 4.58 -1.63 10.75
C GLU A 375 5.56 -1.98 9.64
N SER A 376 6.62 -1.19 9.45
CA SER A 376 7.65 -1.51 8.47
C SER A 376 8.45 -2.76 8.90
N PRO A 377 8.92 -3.60 7.96
CA PRO A 377 9.73 -4.79 8.27
C PRO A 377 11.15 -4.48 8.76
N GLY A 378 11.58 -3.21 8.71
CA GLY A 378 12.89 -2.79 9.21
C GLY A 378 13.10 -3.19 10.67
N GLU A 379 14.32 -3.57 11.01
CA GLU A 379 14.70 -3.88 12.39
C GLU A 379 14.91 -2.59 13.16
N GLN A 380 14.46 -2.55 14.41
CA GLN A 380 14.66 -1.41 15.29
C GLN A 380 16.06 -1.48 15.92
N GLU A 381 16.80 -0.38 15.81
CA GLU A 381 18.15 -0.25 16.34
C GLU A 381 18.23 0.94 17.31
N LEU A 382 19.07 0.83 18.33
CA LEU A 382 19.41 1.94 19.21
C LEU A 382 20.78 2.48 18.81
N PHE A 383 20.83 3.76 18.45
CA PHE A 383 22.08 4.45 18.12
C PHE A 383 22.13 5.80 18.82
N GLU A 384 23.20 6.05 19.58
CA GLU A 384 23.40 7.28 20.36
C GLU A 384 22.19 7.66 21.23
N GLY A 385 21.54 6.65 21.83
CA GLY A 385 20.37 6.84 22.69
C GLY A 385 19.06 7.16 21.96
N ARG A 386 19.05 7.18 20.63
CA ARG A 386 17.84 7.36 19.80
C ARG A 386 17.48 6.07 19.06
N ARG A 387 16.18 5.87 18.85
CA ARG A 387 15.65 4.70 18.12
C ARG A 387 15.63 4.99 16.63
N TYR A 388 16.12 4.04 15.86
CA TYR A 388 16.15 4.05 14.40
C TYR A 388 15.56 2.74 13.85
N LYS A 389 15.27 2.71 12.56
CA LYS A 389 14.99 1.46 11.83
C LYS A 389 15.92 1.30 10.63
N THR A 390 16.30 0.06 10.34
CA THR A 390 17.12 -0.27 9.17
C THR A 390 16.35 -0.01 7.87
N TYR A 391 17.01 0.59 6.89
CA TYR A 391 16.42 0.99 5.62
C TYR A 391 17.44 0.85 4.49
N ARG A 392 17.07 0.21 3.37
CA ARG A 392 18.00 -0.05 2.26
C ARG A 392 17.34 0.03 0.88
N GLY A 393 18.17 0.40 -0.10
CA GLY A 393 17.74 0.57 -1.49
C GLY A 393 17.64 -0.77 -2.17
N MET A 394 16.67 -0.95 -3.06
CA MET A 394 16.61 -2.18 -3.84
C MET A 394 17.85 -2.43 -4.69
N GLY A 395 18.62 -1.36 -4.98
CA GLY A 395 19.92 -1.42 -5.65
C GLY A 395 21.12 -1.52 -4.71
N SER A 396 20.92 -1.69 -3.41
CA SER A 396 22.02 -1.95 -2.47
C SER A 396 22.55 -3.37 -2.63
N MET A 397 23.79 -3.59 -2.22
CA MET A 397 24.38 -4.93 -2.24
C MET A 397 23.56 -5.96 -1.46
N GLY A 398 23.06 -5.61 -0.26
CA GLY A 398 22.28 -6.55 0.54
C GLY A 398 20.88 -6.83 -0.02
N ALA A 399 20.26 -5.88 -0.71
CA ALA A 399 18.98 -6.12 -1.39
C ALA A 399 19.17 -6.94 -2.67
N MET A 400 20.20 -6.64 -3.47
CA MET A 400 20.49 -7.33 -4.73
C MET A 400 21.06 -8.75 -4.54
N GLN A 401 21.46 -9.13 -3.33
CA GLN A 401 21.73 -10.53 -2.98
C GLN A 401 20.46 -11.37 -2.79
N GLY A 402 19.30 -10.71 -2.68
CA GLY A 402 18.00 -11.38 -2.58
C GLY A 402 17.38 -11.73 -3.94
N LEU A 403 16.12 -12.14 -3.90
CA LEU A 403 15.32 -12.60 -5.05
C LEU A 403 14.85 -11.47 -5.99
N GLY A 404 15.03 -10.19 -5.60
CA GLY A 404 14.67 -9.02 -6.42
C GLY A 404 15.79 -8.43 -7.29
N ALA A 405 16.92 -9.15 -7.46
CA ALA A 405 18.13 -8.63 -8.10
C ALA A 405 17.95 -8.19 -9.57
N ASP A 406 17.03 -8.82 -10.30
CA ASP A 406 16.74 -8.53 -11.71
C ASP A 406 16.04 -7.18 -11.92
N ARG A 407 15.79 -6.41 -10.86
CA ARG A 407 15.38 -5.01 -10.96
C ARG A 407 16.43 -4.16 -11.70
N TYR A 408 17.72 -4.46 -11.55
CA TYR A 408 18.84 -3.73 -12.17
C TYR A 408 19.51 -4.58 -13.26
N ALA A 409 20.06 -3.91 -14.27
CA ALA A 409 20.60 -4.59 -15.47
C ALA A 409 21.66 -5.66 -15.16
N THR A 410 22.47 -5.45 -14.12
CA THR A 410 23.49 -6.41 -13.66
C THR A 410 22.88 -7.72 -13.13
N GLY A 411 21.63 -7.71 -12.67
CA GLY A 411 20.89 -8.90 -12.25
C GLY A 411 20.02 -9.53 -13.34
N GLN A 412 19.80 -8.86 -14.48
CA GLN A 412 18.92 -9.33 -15.56
C GLN A 412 19.57 -10.30 -16.55
N SER A 413 20.90 -10.41 -16.57
CA SER A 413 21.60 -11.17 -17.61
C SER A 413 22.59 -12.19 -17.07
N ALA A 414 22.38 -13.46 -17.44
CA ALA A 414 23.35 -14.55 -17.29
C ALA A 414 24.59 -14.38 -18.22
N THR A 415 24.56 -13.39 -19.13
CA THR A 415 25.63 -13.10 -20.10
C THR A 415 26.29 -11.74 -19.89
N ALA A 416 25.92 -10.99 -18.83
CA ALA A 416 26.59 -9.75 -18.48
C ALA A 416 28.05 -10.00 -18.08
N VAL A 417 28.92 -9.03 -18.37
CA VAL A 417 30.32 -9.05 -17.91
C VAL A 417 30.33 -9.15 -16.38
N GLY A 418 30.68 -10.32 -15.84
CA GLY A 418 30.62 -10.60 -14.40
C GLY A 418 29.60 -11.65 -13.96
N ALA A 419 28.75 -12.16 -14.86
CA ALA A 419 27.75 -13.20 -14.54
C ALA A 419 28.38 -14.49 -13.97
N ALA A 420 29.55 -14.89 -14.47
CA ALA A 420 30.33 -16.02 -13.95
C ALA A 420 30.96 -15.75 -12.55
N THR A 421 31.05 -14.49 -12.12
CA THR A 421 31.70 -14.08 -10.85
C THR A 421 30.74 -13.43 -9.85
N ARG A 422 29.43 -13.31 -10.16
CA ARG A 422 28.41 -12.60 -9.37
C ARG A 422 28.85 -11.18 -8.93
N LYS A 423 29.63 -10.49 -9.76
CA LYS A 423 30.05 -9.11 -9.47
C LYS A 423 28.89 -8.15 -9.77
N LEU A 424 28.25 -7.62 -8.73
CA LEU A 424 27.17 -6.65 -8.83
C LEU A 424 27.72 -5.23 -8.82
N VAL A 425 27.06 -4.32 -9.54
CA VAL A 425 27.30 -2.87 -9.47
C VAL A 425 26.08 -2.25 -8.79
N PRO A 426 26.18 -1.86 -7.51
CA PRO A 426 25.04 -1.36 -6.75
C PRO A 426 24.67 0.06 -7.17
N GLU A 427 23.37 0.32 -7.28
CA GLU A 427 22.76 1.63 -7.54
C GLU A 427 21.93 2.13 -6.34
N GLY A 428 22.25 1.61 -5.15
CA GLY A 428 21.68 2.05 -3.89
C GLY A 428 22.61 1.78 -2.71
N ILE A 429 22.24 2.36 -1.57
CA ILE A 429 22.96 2.23 -0.30
C ILE A 429 22.06 1.61 0.78
N GLU A 430 22.67 1.27 1.91
CA GLU A 430 21.99 0.88 3.14
C GLU A 430 22.23 1.94 4.20
N GLY A 431 21.22 2.18 5.02
CA GLY A 431 21.27 3.16 6.08
C GLY A 431 20.18 2.91 7.12
N ARG A 432 19.85 3.98 7.84
CA ARG A 432 18.85 3.96 8.89
C ARG A 432 18.01 5.22 8.84
N VAL A 433 16.77 5.11 9.25
CA VAL A 433 15.84 6.23 9.37
C VAL A 433 15.41 6.38 10.83
N PRO A 434 15.15 7.60 11.32
CA PRO A 434 14.61 7.80 12.67
C PRO A 434 13.32 7.00 12.87
N TYR A 435 13.12 6.48 14.08
CA TYR A 435 11.86 5.85 14.45
C TYR A 435 10.74 6.89 14.45
N ALA A 436 9.65 6.59 13.73
CA ALA A 436 8.56 7.52 13.44
C ALA A 436 7.25 7.24 14.21
N GLY A 437 7.20 6.16 15.00
CA GLY A 437 5.97 5.74 15.70
C GLY A 437 5.07 4.86 14.82
N THR A 438 3.76 4.97 14.99
CA THR A 438 2.80 4.18 14.21
C THR A 438 2.59 4.78 12.82
N LEU A 439 2.23 3.95 11.85
CA LEU A 439 1.85 4.44 10.52
C LEU A 439 0.66 5.40 10.58
N GLY A 440 -0.32 5.16 11.46
CA GLY A 440 -1.50 6.01 11.60
C GLY A 440 -1.13 7.46 11.93
N ASP A 441 -0.20 7.65 12.88
CA ASP A 441 0.29 8.99 13.25
C ASP A 441 1.02 9.68 12.07
N VAL A 442 1.87 8.94 11.36
CA VAL A 442 2.60 9.47 10.19
C VAL A 442 1.65 9.83 9.06
N ALA A 443 0.70 8.95 8.73
CA ALA A 443 -0.31 9.18 7.69
C ALA A 443 -1.20 10.38 8.05
N TYR A 444 -1.58 10.53 9.32
CA TYR A 444 -2.33 11.68 9.80
C TYR A 444 -1.59 13.00 9.57
N GLN A 445 -0.28 13.05 9.86
CA GLN A 445 0.54 14.24 9.62
C GLN A 445 0.72 14.55 8.12
N LEU A 446 0.90 13.52 7.28
CA LEU A 446 0.98 13.67 5.83
C LEU A 446 -0.33 14.21 5.25
N ALA A 447 -1.46 13.63 5.66
CA ALA A 447 -2.79 14.09 5.25
C ALA A 447 -3.08 15.51 5.74
N GLY A 448 -2.73 15.83 7.00
CA GLY A 448 -2.87 17.18 7.54
C GLY A 448 -2.05 18.22 6.78
N GLY A 449 -0.81 17.88 6.41
CA GLY A 449 0.01 18.73 5.56
C GLY A 449 -0.58 18.93 4.16
N LEU A 450 -1.13 17.87 3.57
CA LEU A 450 -1.83 17.95 2.29
C LEU A 450 -3.05 18.86 2.35
N ARG A 451 -3.93 18.65 3.32
CA ARG A 451 -5.13 19.47 3.54
C ARG A 451 -4.80 20.93 3.77
N SER A 452 -3.76 21.20 4.58
CA SER A 452 -3.27 22.55 4.82
C SER A 452 -2.77 23.20 3.52
N GLY A 453 -1.94 22.49 2.75
CA GLY A 453 -1.45 22.97 1.45
C GLY A 453 -2.57 23.24 0.44
N MET A 454 -3.59 22.38 0.40
CA MET A 454 -4.81 22.59 -0.40
C MET A 454 -5.58 23.83 0.05
N GLY A 455 -5.73 24.04 1.35
CA GLY A 455 -6.34 25.23 1.93
C GLY A 455 -5.62 26.52 1.51
N TYR A 456 -4.28 26.54 1.58
CA TYR A 456 -3.47 27.68 1.11
C TYR A 456 -3.56 27.90 -0.40
N ALA A 457 -3.67 26.83 -1.19
CA ALA A 457 -3.82 26.91 -2.64
C ALA A 457 -5.25 27.28 -3.08
N GLY A 458 -6.23 27.25 -2.17
CA GLY A 458 -7.65 27.45 -2.51
C GLY A 458 -8.26 26.29 -3.28
N ALA A 459 -7.79 25.06 -3.03
CA ALA A 459 -8.23 23.86 -3.72
C ALA A 459 -9.09 22.97 -2.81
N ASP A 460 -10.34 22.72 -3.21
CA ASP A 460 -11.25 21.79 -2.52
C ASP A 460 -11.02 20.33 -2.89
N THR A 461 -10.39 20.06 -4.03
CA THR A 461 -10.12 18.73 -4.58
C THR A 461 -8.68 18.64 -5.08
N LEU A 462 -8.15 17.41 -5.24
CA LEU A 462 -6.82 17.23 -5.82
C LEU A 462 -6.74 17.72 -7.28
N ASP A 463 -7.84 17.66 -8.03
CA ASP A 463 -7.93 18.22 -9.39
C ASP A 463 -7.87 19.75 -9.40
N ALA A 464 -8.54 20.40 -8.45
CA ALA A 464 -8.41 21.85 -8.24
C ALA A 464 -6.96 22.21 -7.89
N LEU A 465 -6.27 21.41 -7.06
CA LEU A 465 -4.87 21.62 -6.72
C LEU A 465 -3.97 21.49 -7.96
N ARG A 466 -4.11 20.43 -8.76
CA ARG A 466 -3.36 20.20 -10.01
C ARG A 466 -3.55 21.32 -11.03
N SER A 467 -4.77 21.83 -11.15
CA SER A 467 -5.13 22.79 -12.19
C SER A 467 -4.84 24.24 -11.79
N GLY A 468 -5.03 24.60 -10.52
CA GLY A 468 -4.99 25.97 -10.01
C GLY A 468 -3.77 26.37 -9.19
N ALA A 469 -3.01 25.41 -8.62
CA ALA A 469 -1.83 25.75 -7.82
C ALA A 469 -0.75 26.45 -8.65
N ARG A 470 -0.09 27.45 -8.05
CA ARG A 470 1.02 28.19 -8.66
C ARG A 470 2.31 27.92 -7.92
N PHE A 471 3.37 27.59 -8.65
CA PHE A 471 4.70 27.46 -8.08
C PHE A 471 5.48 28.78 -8.17
N MET A 472 6.38 28.98 -7.21
CA MET A 472 7.43 30.00 -7.26
C MET A 472 8.77 29.31 -7.07
N LYS A 473 9.72 29.57 -7.98
CA LYS A 473 11.10 29.12 -7.81
C LYS A 473 11.76 29.89 -6.68
N VAL A 474 12.48 29.18 -5.81
CA VAL A 474 13.27 29.76 -4.73
C VAL A 474 14.76 29.53 -4.99
N THR A 475 15.58 30.43 -4.47
CA THR A 475 17.03 30.25 -4.44
C THR A 475 17.43 29.37 -3.26
N THR A 476 18.70 28.98 -3.15
CA THR A 476 19.23 28.31 -1.97
C THR A 476 18.95 29.09 -0.68
N ALA A 477 19.09 30.41 -0.70
CA ALA A 477 18.76 31.26 0.45
C ALA A 477 17.25 31.23 0.79
N GLY A 478 16.39 31.20 -0.23
CA GLY A 478 14.93 31.05 -0.02
C GLY A 478 14.56 29.67 0.54
N ARG A 479 15.29 28.61 0.16
CA ARG A 479 15.16 27.29 0.78
C ARG A 479 15.60 27.32 2.25
N GLU A 480 16.74 27.93 2.55
CA GLU A 480 17.22 28.09 3.94
C GLU A 480 16.22 28.89 4.79
N GLU A 481 15.63 29.96 4.24
CA GLU A 481 14.55 30.73 4.86
C GLU A 481 13.28 29.88 5.12
N SER A 482 12.97 28.95 4.22
CA SER A 482 11.78 28.10 4.33
C SER A 482 11.85 27.12 5.51
N HIS A 483 13.05 26.75 5.96
CA HIS A 483 13.25 25.93 7.15
C HIS A 483 13.38 26.81 8.40
N PRO A 484 13.06 26.32 9.62
CA PRO A 484 13.41 27.01 10.85
C PRO A 484 14.91 27.35 10.91
N HIS A 485 15.21 28.63 11.05
CA HIS A 485 16.55 29.21 11.08
C HIS A 485 16.70 30.16 12.29
N ASP A 486 17.95 30.46 12.65
CA ASP A 486 18.33 31.38 13.74
C ASP A 486 17.79 31.04 15.14
N VAL A 487 17.46 29.76 15.39
CA VAL A 487 17.02 29.23 16.69
C VAL A 487 17.59 27.84 16.98
N THR A 488 17.72 27.50 18.26
CA THR A 488 17.96 26.11 18.69
C THR A 488 16.64 25.38 18.89
N ILE A 489 16.42 24.29 18.16
CA ILE A 489 15.22 23.46 18.30
C ILE A 489 15.28 22.74 19.65
N THR A 490 14.37 23.08 20.55
CA THR A 490 14.25 22.44 21.88
C THR A 490 13.30 21.25 21.89
N LYS A 491 12.35 21.21 20.95
CA LYS A 491 11.38 20.12 20.77
C LYS A 491 11.03 20.00 19.29
N GLU A 492 11.27 18.82 18.72
CA GLU A 492 10.90 18.51 17.33
C GLU A 492 9.40 18.24 17.22
N ALA A 493 8.80 18.65 16.10
CA ALA A 493 7.42 18.35 15.78
C ALA A 493 7.34 17.01 15.01
N PRO A 494 6.24 16.24 15.14
CA PRO A 494 6.12 14.94 14.46
C PRO A 494 6.25 15.00 12.93
N ASN A 495 5.93 16.16 12.35
CA ASN A 495 5.95 16.44 10.91
C ASN A 495 7.22 17.16 10.42
N TYR A 496 8.19 17.42 11.30
CA TYR A 496 9.41 18.12 10.94
C TYR A 496 10.62 17.63 11.75
N GLN A 497 11.55 16.96 11.08
CA GLN A 497 12.85 16.57 11.61
C GLN A 497 13.92 17.11 10.66
N ARG A 498 14.85 17.91 11.18
CA ARG A 498 15.98 18.41 10.39
C ARG A 498 17.04 17.31 10.35
N THR A 499 17.13 16.61 9.22
CA THR A 499 18.19 15.64 8.94
C THR A 499 19.51 16.30 8.60
#